data_AF-A0A2V5J2P6-F1
#
_entry.id   AF-A0A2V5J2P6-F1
#
_cell.length_a   1.000
_cell.length_b   1.000
_cell.length_c   1.000
_cell.angle_alpha   90.00
_cell.angle_beta   90.00
_cell.angle_gamma   90.00
#
_symmetry.space_group_name_H-M   'P 1'
#
loop_
_entity.id
_entity.type
_entity.pdbx_description
1 polymer ?
#
loop_
_entity_poly.entity_id
_entity_poly.type
_entity_poly.pdbx_seq_one_letter_code
_entity_poly.pdbx_strand_id
1 'polypeptide(L)' 'MALLSPLDVYGAGFDAPGRGKLDNEKHSIEFRWDSKEGALTNKFTFDSQAKTWTSLIRQVEKGEWKTFAEEKWTKK' A
#
# COMPACT_ATOMS: atom_id res chain seq x y z
N MET A 1 5.34 14.62 -18.45
CA MET A 1 5.58 13.39 -17.68
C MET A 1 4.81 13.55 -16.38
N ALA A 2 3.60 13.01 -16.30
CA ALA A 2 2.70 13.23 -15.17
C ALA A 2 3.01 12.18 -14.09
N LEU A 3 3.38 12.63 -12.90
CA LEU A 3 3.49 11.79 -11.70
C LEU A 3 2.06 11.53 -11.23
N LEU A 4 1.50 10.36 -11.56
CA LEU A 4 0.25 9.90 -10.97
C LEU A 4 0.52 9.64 -9.48
N SER A 5 -0.18 10.35 -8.62
CA SER A 5 -0.14 10.05 -7.19
C SER A 5 -0.87 8.72 -6.95
N PRO A 6 -0.48 7.90 -5.97
CA PRO A 6 -1.26 6.71 -5.60
C PRO A 6 -2.74 7.03 -5.34
N LEU A 7 -3.08 8.27 -4.99
CA LEU A 7 -4.47 8.71 -4.80
C LEU A 7 -5.29 8.75 -6.11
N ASP A 8 -4.66 9.07 -7.25
CA ASP A 8 -5.35 9.15 -8.55
C ASP A 8 -5.78 7.78 -9.10
N VAL A 9 -5.15 6.68 -8.63
CA VAL A 9 -5.40 5.33 -9.13
C VAL A 9 -6.32 4.52 -8.20
N TYR A 10 -6.37 4.84 -6.89
CA TYR A 10 -6.96 3.96 -5.87
C TYR A 10 -8.13 4.57 -5.06
N GLY A 11 -8.69 5.71 -5.48
CA GLY A 11 -9.97 6.21 -4.95
C GLY A 11 -9.94 6.77 -3.52
N ALA A 12 -8.75 7.02 -2.96
CA ALA A 12 -8.63 7.76 -1.71
C ALA A 12 -8.93 9.24 -1.97
N GLY A 13 -9.96 9.78 -1.31
CA GLY A 13 -10.28 11.22 -1.40
C GLY A 13 -9.05 12.07 -1.04
N PHE A 14 -8.88 13.18 -1.76
CA PHE A 14 -7.71 14.09 -1.73
C PHE A 14 -7.27 14.56 -0.33
N ASP A 15 -8.11 14.44 0.70
CA ASP A 15 -7.96 15.12 1.98
C ASP A 15 -7.67 14.22 3.19
N ALA A 16 -7.48 12.90 3.00
CA ALA A 16 -7.18 12.00 4.11
C ALA A 16 -5.66 11.75 4.24
N PRO A 17 -4.96 12.29 5.26
CA PRO A 17 -3.55 11.98 5.49
C PRO A 17 -3.38 10.49 5.80
N GLY A 18 -2.72 9.76 4.90
CA GLY A 18 -2.38 8.37 5.12
C GLY A 18 -1.46 8.22 6.33
N ARG A 19 -1.76 7.28 7.23
CA ARG A 19 -0.93 7.01 8.40
C ARG A 19 0.02 5.85 8.10
N GLY A 20 1.31 6.10 8.23
CA GLY A 20 2.37 5.10 8.05
C GLY A 20 2.73 4.42 9.36
N LYS A 21 2.80 3.09 9.39
CA LYS A 21 3.42 2.31 10.47
C LYS A 21 4.69 1.63 9.95
N LEU A 22 5.82 1.97 10.55
CA LEU A 22 7.09 1.30 10.29
C LEU A 22 7.22 0.05 11.17
N ASP A 23 7.64 -1.06 10.57
CA ASP A 23 7.99 -2.31 11.24
C ASP A 23 9.44 -2.63 10.86
N ASN A 24 10.36 -2.34 11.79
CA ASN A 24 11.80 -2.51 11.57
C ASN A 24 12.20 -3.98 11.49
N GLU A 25 11.52 -4.88 12.22
CA GLU A 25 11.85 -6.31 12.22
C GLU A 25 11.48 -6.95 10.88
N LYS A 26 10.34 -6.55 10.30
CA LYS A 26 9.86 -7.05 9.02
C LYS A 26 10.32 -6.22 7.83
N HIS A 27 11.16 -5.20 8.06
CA HIS A 27 11.60 -4.22 7.06
C HIS A 27 10.45 -3.73 6.17
N SER A 28 9.36 -3.30 6.82
CA SER A 28 8.14 -2.92 6.10
C SER A 28 7.55 -1.61 6.59
N ILE A 29 6.89 -0.89 5.70
CA ILE A 29 6.09 0.29 6.01
C ILE A 29 4.69 0.08 5.44
N GLU A 30 3.67 0.28 6.28
CA GLU A 30 2.27 0.17 5.88
C GLU A 30 1.58 1.51 5.99
N PHE A 31 0.98 1.95 4.89
CA PHE A 31 0.12 3.12 4.86
C PHE A 31 -1.34 2.68 4.89
N ARG A 32 -2.16 3.40 5.66
CA ARG A 32 -3.61 3.18 5.74
C ARG A 32 -4.36 4.46 5.40
N TRP A 33 -5.41 4.28 4.60
CA TRP A 33 -6.42 5.28 4.28
C TRP A 33 -7.80 4.72 4.60
N ASP A 34 -8.63 5.52 5.27
CA ASP A 34 -10.01 5.17 5.58
C ASP A 34 -10.93 6.13 4.79
N SER A 35 -11.87 5.59 4.01
CA SER A 35 -12.90 6.36 3.30
C SER A 35 -14.31 5.87 3.65
N LYS A 36 -15.35 6.54 3.14
CA LYS A 36 -16.74 6.11 3.34
C LYS A 36 -17.06 4.80 2.61
N GLU A 37 -16.32 4.52 1.54
CA GLU A 37 -16.49 3.38 0.65
C GLU A 37 -15.75 2.13 1.15
N GLY A 38 -14.75 2.31 2.02
CA GLY A 38 -13.98 1.23 2.62
C GLY A 38 -12.61 1.71 3.10
N ALA A 39 -11.89 0.84 3.81
CA ALA A 39 -10.51 1.09 4.18
C ALA A 39 -9.56 0.47 3.13
N LEU A 40 -8.42 1.11 2.90
CA LEU A 40 -7.36 0.67 1.99
C LEU A 40 -6.02 0.71 2.72
N THR A 41 -5.18 -0.29 2.47
CA THR A 41 -3.77 -0.27 2.89
C THR A 41 -2.84 -0.52 1.71
N ASN A 42 -1.65 0.09 1.76
CA ASN A 42 -0.51 -0.31 0.93
C ASN A 42 0.67 -0.60 1.86
N LYS A 43 1.13 -1.84 1.83
CA LYS A 43 2.30 -2.30 2.58
C LYS A 43 3.49 -2.53 1.66
N PHE A 44 4.53 -1.73 1.85
CA PHE A 44 5.84 -1.94 1.24
C PHE A 44 6.69 -2.82 2.15
N THR A 45 7.25 -3.89 1.62
CA THR A 45 8.14 -4.81 2.36
C THR A 45 9.42 -5.04 1.57
N PHE A 46 10.57 -4.95 2.24
CA PHE A 46 11.86 -5.25 1.64
C PHE A 46 12.39 -6.60 2.12
N ASP A 47 12.60 -7.52 1.17
CA ASP A 47 13.34 -8.75 1.39
C ASP A 47 14.83 -8.51 1.13
N SER A 48 15.63 -8.54 2.20
CA SER A 48 17.06 -8.29 2.13
C SER A 48 17.87 -9.45 1.54
N GLN A 49 17.34 -10.68 1.54
CA GLN A 49 17.97 -11.85 0.91
C GLN A 49 17.74 -11.81 -0.60
N ALA A 50 16.48 -11.65 -1.02
CA ALA A 50 16.09 -11.60 -2.43
C ALA A 50 16.34 -10.23 -3.09
N LYS A 51 16.77 -9.21 -2.32
CA LYS A 51 16.92 -7.81 -2.78
C LYS A 51 15.67 -7.30 -3.51
N THR A 52 14.51 -7.70 -3.02
CA THR A 52 13.22 -7.48 -3.67
C THR A 52 12.33 -6.66 -2.76
N TRP A 53 11.66 -5.66 -3.35
CA TRP A 53 10.58 -4.93 -2.71
C TRP A 53 9.25 -5.49 -3.18
N THR A 54 8.28 -5.51 -2.28
CA THR A 54 6.88 -5.85 -2.58
C THR A 54 5.98 -4.70 -2.14
N SER A 55 5.05 -4.26 -2.99
CA SER A 55 3.88 -3.45 -2.60
C SER A 55 2.65 -4.35 -2.61
N LEU A 56 2.04 -4.53 -1.46
CA LEU A 56 0.78 -5.23 -1.29
C LEU A 56 -0.33 -4.23 -0.97
N ILE A 57 -1.28 -4.08 -1.89
CA ILE A 57 -2.46 -3.24 -1.70
C ILE A 57 -3.63 -4.13 -1.28
N ARG A 58 -4.24 -3.80 -0.15
CA ARG A 58 -5.47 -4.44 0.32
C ARG A 58 -6.57 -3.42 0.45
N GLN A 59 -7.80 -3.83 0.15
CA GLN A 59 -8.99 -3.00 0.32
C GLN A 59 -10.09 -3.79 1.01
N VAL A 60 -10.94 -3.10 1.75
CA VAL A 60 -12.16 -3.67 2.30
C VAL A 60 -13.22 -3.72 1.21
N GLU A 61 -13.64 -4.92 0.83
CA GLU A 61 -14.79 -5.16 -0.03
C GLU A 61 -15.89 -5.85 0.77
N LYS A 62 -17.08 -5.25 0.83
CA LYS A 62 -18.24 -5.82 1.55
C LYS A 62 -17.91 -6.22 3.01
N GLY A 63 -17.02 -5.47 3.68
CA GLY A 63 -16.61 -5.72 5.05
C GLY A 63 -15.39 -6.65 5.22
N GLU A 64 -14.86 -7.22 4.13
CA GLU A 64 -13.72 -8.14 4.18
C GLU A 64 -12.48 -7.57 3.50
N TRP A 65 -11.30 -7.77 4.11
CA TRP A 65 -10.02 -7.36 3.53
C TRP A 65 -9.57 -8.29 2.41
N LYS A 66 -9.51 -7.80 1.18
CA LYS A 66 -9.01 -8.53 0.03
C LYS A 66 -7.76 -7.91 -0.55
N THR A 67 -6.93 -8.74 -1.18
CA THR A 67 -5.84 -8.26 -2.01
C THR A 67 -6.43 -7.63 -3.26
N PHE A 68 -6.13 -6.35 -3.44
CA PHE A 68 -6.50 -5.62 -4.65
C PHE A 68 -5.40 -5.74 -5.71
N ALA A 69 -4.16 -5.52 -5.30
CA ALA A 69 -2.98 -5.63 -6.16
C ALA A 69 -1.75 -6.06 -5.36
N GLU A 70 -0.84 -6.76 -6.01
CA GLU A 70 0.50 -7.05 -5.50
C GLU A 70 1.50 -6.82 -6.63
N GLU A 71 2.55 -6.06 -6.34
CA GLU A 71 3.64 -5.82 -7.27
C GLU A 71 4.97 -6.11 -6.57
N LYS A 72 5.92 -6.70 -7.31
CA LYS A 72 7.25 -7.06 -6.84
C LYS A 72 8.31 -6.53 -7.78
N TRP A 73 9.33 -5.89 -7.23
CA TRP A 73 10.47 -5.38 -8.00
C TRP A 73 11.79 -5.72 -7.33
N THR A 74 12.68 -6.31 -8.13
CA THR A 74 14.06 -6.59 -7.73
C THR A 74 14.94 -5.45 -8.21
N LYS A 75 15.79 -4.92 -7.33
CA LYS A 75 16.80 -3.94 -7.75
C LYS A 75 17.86 -4.68 -8.58
N LYS A 76 17.97 -4.36 -9.88
CA LYS A 76 19.07 -4.84 -10.74
C LYS A 76 20.39 -4.19 -10.34
#